data_AF-A0A0C3Q1A1-F1
#
_entry.id   AF-A0A0C3Q1A1-F1
#
_cell.length_a   1.000
_cell.length_b   1.000
_cell.length_c   1.000
_cell.angle_alpha   90.00
_cell.angle_beta   90.00
_cell.angle_gamma   90.00
#
_symmetry.space_group_name_H-M   'P 1'
#
loop_
_entity.id
_entity.type
_entity.pdbx_description
1 polymer ?
#
loop_
_entity_poly.entity_id
_entity_poly.type
_entity_poly.pdbx_seq_one_letter_code
_entity_poly.pdbx_strand_id
1 'polypeptide(L)'
;MGYREDTRIDSAMLAQVDNYAGAIKSTLDAVQGHLLRRMSALHTEHNRMIPLHQLPIEIFVQIITGALEDFRTRGWSSRTHLGRLVTLCRVCKRWRDVIKSTPSLWTTIDILDPAAITSTAISLSAHHPLNILGTLSPSP
;
A
#
# COMPACT_ATOMS: atom_id res chain seq x y z
N MET A 1 -49.95 -39.59 3.72
CA MET A 1 -49.96 -38.31 2.99
C MET A 1 -49.25 -37.18 3.75
N GLY A 2 -49.34 -37.06 5.09
CA GLY A 2 -48.78 -35.93 5.85
C GLY A 2 -47.24 -35.77 5.88
N TYR A 3 -46.48 -36.86 5.77
CA TYR A 3 -45.01 -36.83 5.91
C TYR A 3 -44.29 -36.05 4.80
N ARG A 4 -44.91 -35.87 3.63
CA ARG A 4 -44.31 -35.19 2.47
C ARG A 4 -44.58 -33.68 2.45
N GLU A 5 -45.62 -33.25 3.17
CA GLU A 5 -46.01 -31.85 3.32
C GLU A 5 -45.10 -31.16 4.35
N ASP A 6 -44.88 -31.80 5.52
CA ASP A 6 -44.00 -31.28 6.59
C ASP A 6 -42.57 -31.06 6.10
N THR A 7 -41.98 -32.01 5.38
CA THR A 7 -40.61 -31.87 4.85
C THR A 7 -40.50 -30.74 3.82
N ARG A 8 -41.59 -30.44 3.09
CA ARG A 8 -41.64 -29.33 2.14
C ARG A 8 -41.75 -27.98 2.84
N ILE A 9 -42.51 -27.92 3.93
CA ILE A 9 -42.66 -26.72 4.76
C ILE A 9 -41.33 -26.38 5.44
N ASP A 10 -40.65 -27.37 6.02
CA ASP A 10 -39.34 -27.20 6.66
C ASP A 10 -38.27 -26.72 5.66
N SER A 11 -38.25 -27.30 4.46
CA SER A 11 -37.32 -26.90 3.40
C SER A 11 -37.56 -25.47 2.92
N ALA A 12 -38.83 -25.05 2.78
CA ALA A 12 -39.17 -23.68 2.40
C ALA A 12 -38.79 -22.67 3.50
N MET A 13 -38.99 -23.04 4.76
CA MET A 13 -38.65 -22.22 5.92
C MET A 13 -37.12 -22.03 6.04
N LEU A 14 -36.33 -23.09 5.83
CA LEU A 14 -34.87 -23.02 5.79
C LEU A 14 -34.36 -22.13 4.65
N ALA A 15 -34.90 -22.29 3.43
CA ALA A 15 -34.53 -21.44 2.30
C ALA A 15 -34.86 -19.96 2.55
N GLN A 16 -35.94 -19.69 3.28
CA GLN A 16 -36.32 -18.33 3.66
C GLN A 16 -35.35 -17.72 4.68
N VAL A 17 -34.90 -18.50 5.67
CA VAL A 17 -33.87 -18.06 6.63
C VAL A 17 -32.55 -17.76 5.91
N ASP A 18 -32.11 -18.62 4.99
CA ASP A 18 -30.89 -18.40 4.21
C ASP A 18 -30.97 -17.13 3.34
N ASN A 19 -32.12 -16.87 2.73
CA ASN A 19 -32.36 -15.66 1.97
C ASN A 19 -32.24 -14.40 2.84
N TYR A 20 -32.84 -14.41 4.04
CA TYR A 20 -32.71 -13.28 4.98
C TYR A 20 -31.26 -13.10 5.45
N ALA A 21 -30.56 -14.18 5.78
CA ALA A 21 -29.16 -14.13 6.17
C ALA A 21 -28.28 -13.53 5.04
N GLY A 22 -28.53 -13.94 3.79
CA GLY A 22 -27.86 -13.40 2.60
C GLY A 22 -28.13 -11.90 2.41
N ALA A 23 -29.39 -11.47 2.56
CA ALA A 23 -29.77 -10.06 2.46
C ALA A 23 -29.12 -9.19 3.55
N ILE A 24 -29.06 -9.67 4.79
CA ILE A 24 -28.40 -8.98 5.91
C ILE A 24 -26.90 -8.85 5.63
N LYS A 25 -26.24 -9.93 5.20
CA LYS A 25 -24.81 -9.91 4.86
C LYS A 25 -24.51 -8.90 3.75
N SER A 26 -25.30 -8.92 2.67
CA SER A 26 -25.17 -7.97 1.56
C SER A 26 -25.33 -6.52 2.02
N THR A 27 -26.31 -6.25 2.89
CA THR A 27 -26.53 -4.92 3.45
C THR A 27 -25.36 -4.48 4.32
N LEU A 28 -24.82 -5.38 5.15
CA LEU A 28 -23.64 -5.10 5.98
C LEU A 28 -22.41 -4.77 5.12
N ASP A 29 -22.15 -5.58 4.08
CA ASP A 29 -21.04 -5.35 3.15
C ASP A 29 -21.18 -4.00 2.43
N ALA A 30 -22.40 -3.62 2.03
CA ALA A 30 -22.69 -2.34 1.41
C ALA A 30 -22.45 -1.15 2.36
N VAL A 31 -22.90 -1.26 3.62
CA VAL A 31 -22.68 -0.24 4.65
C VAL A 31 -21.19 -0.12 4.98
N GLN A 32 -20.50 -1.24 5.18
CA GLN A 32 -19.06 -1.25 5.40
C GLN A 32 -18.30 -0.60 4.23
N GLY A 33 -18.65 -0.96 3.00
CA GLY A 33 -18.09 -0.36 1.80
C GLY A 33 -18.36 1.14 1.68
N HIS A 34 -19.51 1.62 2.15
CA HIS A 34 -19.83 3.05 2.22
C HIS A 34 -18.96 3.77 3.26
N LEU A 35 -18.85 3.22 4.47
CA LEU A 35 -18.05 3.80 5.55
C LEU A 35 -16.57 3.89 5.18
N LEU A 36 -16.00 2.83 4.60
CA LEU A 36 -14.60 2.82 4.15
C LEU A 36 -14.34 3.91 3.09
N ARG A 37 -15.26 4.11 2.14
CA ARG A 37 -15.17 5.19 1.15
C ARG A 37 -15.21 6.57 1.80
N ARG A 38 -16.11 6.77 2.76
CA ARG A 38 -16.23 8.04 3.51
C ARG A 38 -14.96 8.34 4.30
N MET A 39 -14.42 7.36 5.02
CA MET A 39 -13.15 7.50 5.76
C MET A 39 -11.98 7.84 4.82
N SER A 40 -11.89 7.14 3.68
CA SER A 40 -10.86 7.42 2.67
C SER A 40 -10.96 8.85 2.11
N ALA A 41 -12.18 9.34 1.86
CA ALA A 41 -12.42 10.72 1.43
C ALA A 41 -11.99 11.73 2.49
N LEU A 42 -12.33 11.51 3.76
CA LEU A 42 -11.91 12.37 4.88
C LEU A 42 -10.40 12.39 5.06
N HIS A 43 -9.74 11.22 5.00
CA HIS A 43 -8.27 11.15 5.04
C HIS A 43 -7.64 11.87 3.85
N THR A 44 -8.24 11.77 2.65
CA THR A 44 -7.75 12.47 1.46
C THR A 44 -7.85 13.98 1.65
N GLU A 45 -8.99 14.47 2.14
CA GLU A 45 -9.20 15.90 2.36
C GLU A 45 -8.28 16.44 3.47
N HIS A 46 -8.19 15.72 4.58
CA HIS A 46 -7.25 16.05 5.65
C HIS A 46 -5.82 16.13 5.13
N ASN A 47 -5.40 15.14 4.35
CA ASN A 47 -4.08 15.13 3.71
C ASN A 47 -3.87 16.33 2.78
N ARG A 48 -4.87 16.81 2.05
CA ARG A 48 -4.72 18.03 1.23
C ARG A 48 -4.46 19.28 2.06
N MET A 49 -4.97 19.30 3.29
CA MET A 49 -4.84 20.46 4.20
C MET A 49 -3.54 20.45 5.02
N ILE A 50 -2.83 19.33 5.13
CA ILE A 50 -1.57 19.33 5.89
C ILE A 50 -0.48 20.11 5.12
N PRO A 51 0.38 20.90 5.81
CA PRO A 51 1.38 21.75 5.16
C PRO A 51 2.30 20.99 4.21
N LEU A 52 2.67 19.76 4.56
CA LEU A 52 3.55 18.92 3.75
C LEU A 52 2.97 18.61 2.36
N HIS A 53 1.63 18.57 2.21
CA HIS A 53 1.00 18.30 0.91
C HIS A 53 0.78 19.55 0.07
N GLN A 54 0.96 20.72 0.66
CA GLN A 54 0.93 22.01 -0.03
C GLN A 54 2.31 22.40 -0.59
N LEU A 55 3.36 21.67 -0.21
CA LEU A 55 4.69 21.89 -0.74
C LEU A 55 4.73 21.64 -2.26
N PRO A 56 5.48 22.46 -3.02
CA PRO A 56 5.86 22.13 -4.38
C PRO A 56 6.46 20.74 -4.47
N ILE A 57 6.25 20.09 -5.60
CA ILE A 57 6.64 18.70 -5.82
C ILE A 57 8.15 18.50 -5.65
N GLU A 58 8.93 19.48 -6.07
CA GLU A 58 10.39 19.50 -6.00
C GLU A 58 10.87 19.49 -4.54
N ILE A 59 10.26 20.33 -3.70
CA ILE A 59 10.59 20.41 -2.27
C ILE A 59 10.21 19.11 -1.57
N PHE A 60 9.04 18.54 -1.92
CA PHE A 60 8.64 17.25 -1.40
C PHE A 60 9.65 16.15 -1.77
N VAL A 61 10.10 16.09 -3.03
CA VAL A 61 11.11 15.14 -3.48
C VAL A 61 12.43 15.34 -2.73
N GLN A 62 12.88 16.57 -2.53
CA GLN A 62 14.10 16.86 -1.74
C GLN A 62 14.00 16.35 -0.30
N ILE A 63 12.85 16.55 0.36
CA ILE A 63 12.60 16.02 1.71
C ILE A 63 12.69 14.50 1.72
N ILE A 64 12.07 13.83 0.74
CA ILE A 64 12.12 12.36 0.63
C ILE A 64 13.56 11.87 0.40
N THR A 65 14.31 12.52 -0.50
CA THR A 65 15.71 12.17 -0.77
C THR A 65 16.57 12.31 0.48
N GLY A 66 16.52 13.46 1.17
CA GLY A 66 17.28 13.67 2.40
C GLY A 66 16.90 12.67 3.51
N ALA A 67 15.60 12.39 3.65
CA ALA A 67 15.10 11.39 4.60
C ALA A 67 15.51 9.95 4.26
N LEU A 68 16.00 9.67 3.05
CA LEU A 68 16.54 8.36 2.67
C LEU A 68 18.07 8.30 2.82
N GLU A 69 18.77 9.39 2.54
CA GLU A 69 20.23 9.52 2.67
C GLU A 69 20.70 9.38 4.12
N ASP A 70 20.02 10.01 5.08
CA ASP A 70 20.37 9.98 6.51
C ASP A 70 20.45 8.58 7.12
N PHE A 71 19.77 7.60 6.50
CA PHE A 71 19.75 6.22 7.01
C PHE A 71 20.70 5.29 6.27
N ARG A 72 21.25 5.70 5.13
CA ARG A 72 22.34 4.97 4.47
C ARG A 72 23.63 5.08 5.27
N THR A 73 23.84 6.22 5.91
CA THR A 73 25.05 6.53 6.69
C THR A 73 25.00 5.93 8.10
N ARG A 74 23.80 5.70 8.64
CA ARG A 74 23.60 5.11 9.97
C ARG A 74 23.48 3.59 9.84
N GLY A 75 24.61 2.89 10.01
CA GLY A 75 24.74 1.42 9.95
C GLY A 75 23.91 0.59 10.94
N TRP A 76 22.88 1.17 11.55
CA TRP A 76 21.92 0.50 12.45
C TRP A 76 20.57 0.21 11.78
N SER A 77 20.37 0.64 10.53
CA SER A 77 19.14 0.36 9.80
C SER A 77 19.18 -1.02 9.15
N SER A 78 18.32 -1.93 9.59
CA SER A 78 18.07 -3.20 8.90
C SER A 78 17.31 -3.06 7.57
N ARG A 79 16.72 -1.88 7.29
CA ARG A 79 15.98 -1.63 6.05
C ARG A 79 16.87 -0.99 4.99
N THR A 80 16.86 -1.57 3.81
CA THR A 80 17.46 -1.06 2.58
C THR A 80 16.79 0.23 2.11
N HIS A 81 17.44 0.93 1.17
CA HIS A 81 16.89 2.12 0.50
C HIS A 81 15.51 1.85 -0.10
N LEU A 82 15.36 0.79 -0.89
CA LEU A 82 14.10 0.45 -1.53
C LEU A 82 13.03 0.02 -0.52
N GLY A 83 13.39 -0.71 0.53
CA GLY A 83 12.45 -1.08 1.60
C GLY A 83 11.84 0.15 2.29
N ARG A 84 12.64 1.20 2.49
CA ARG A 84 12.18 2.49 3.04
C ARG A 84 11.29 3.21 2.03
N LEU A 85 11.71 3.29 0.77
CA LEU A 85 10.92 3.94 -0.29
C LEU A 85 9.53 3.31 -0.45
N VAL A 86 9.44 1.97 -0.39
CA VAL A 86 8.18 1.22 -0.40
C VAL A 86 7.33 1.53 0.83
N THR A 87 7.95 1.73 1.99
CA THR A 87 7.25 2.15 3.22
C THR A 87 6.64 3.54 3.04
N LEU A 88 7.37 4.49 2.47
CA LEU A 88 6.87 5.85 2.20
C LEU A 88 5.70 5.84 1.20
N CYS A 89 5.72 4.94 0.21
CA CYS A 89 4.59 4.74 -0.71
C CYS A 89 3.29 4.29 -0.04
N ARG A 90 3.34 3.80 1.21
CA ARG A 90 2.15 3.36 1.97
C ARG A 90 1.47 4.48 2.75
N VAL A 91 2.09 5.67 2.87
CA VAL A 91 1.56 6.77 3.67
C VAL A 91 0.24 7.30 3.11
N CYS A 92 0.23 7.75 1.86
CA CYS A 92 -1.00 8.16 1.18
C CYS A 92 -0.85 8.05 -0.35
N LYS A 93 -1.95 8.27 -1.07
CA LYS A 93 -1.96 8.23 -2.54
C LYS A 93 -0.98 9.25 -3.15
N ARG A 94 -0.96 10.49 -2.68
CA ARG A 94 -0.04 11.53 -3.19
C ARG A 94 1.42 11.10 -3.06
N TRP A 95 1.85 10.59 -1.90
CA TRP A 95 3.22 10.15 -1.70
C TRP A 95 3.61 9.03 -2.67
N ARG A 96 2.71 8.05 -2.83
CA ARG A 96 2.92 6.95 -3.78
C ARG A 96 3.07 7.45 -5.21
N ASP A 97 2.15 8.31 -5.65
CA ASP A 97 2.10 8.80 -7.03
C ASP A 97 3.38 9.59 -7.34
N VAL A 98 3.76 10.50 -6.45
CA VAL A 98 4.98 11.29 -6.56
C VAL A 98 6.25 10.42 -6.55
N ILE A 99 6.37 9.50 -5.59
CA ILE A 99 7.56 8.65 -5.48
C ILE A 99 7.70 7.76 -6.72
N LYS A 100 6.60 7.17 -7.20
CA LYS A 100 6.62 6.34 -8.43
C LYS A 100 6.92 7.16 -9.69
N SER A 101 6.50 8.42 -9.75
CA SER A 101 6.77 9.31 -10.88
C SER A 101 8.13 9.99 -10.82
N THR A 102 8.98 9.68 -9.82
CA THR A 102 10.29 10.30 -9.64
C THR A 102 11.39 9.24 -9.79
N PRO A 103 11.90 9.01 -11.02
CA PRO A 103 12.82 7.91 -11.30
C PRO A 103 14.12 7.96 -10.49
N SER A 104 14.63 9.15 -10.17
CA SER A 104 15.87 9.33 -9.39
C SER A 104 15.82 8.65 -8.02
N LEU A 105 14.64 8.52 -7.41
CA LEU A 105 14.46 7.84 -6.12
C LEU A 105 14.65 6.32 -6.20
N TRP A 106 14.52 5.72 -7.38
CA TRP A 106 14.59 4.27 -7.61
C TRP A 106 15.97 3.78 -8.07
N THR A 107 16.97 4.65 -8.08
CA THR A 107 18.31 4.37 -8.64
C THR A 107 19.21 3.57 -7.71
N THR A 108 18.96 3.57 -6.40
CA THR A 108 19.82 2.88 -5.41
C THR A 108 19.24 1.52 -5.07
N ILE A 109 19.98 0.46 -5.39
CA ILE A 109 19.57 -0.94 -5.19
C ILE A 109 20.63 -1.63 -4.32
N ASP A 110 20.19 -2.31 -3.28
CA ASP A 110 21.03 -3.16 -2.44
C ASP A 110 20.99 -4.61 -2.96
N ILE A 111 22.10 -5.33 -2.94
CA ILE A 111 22.14 -6.76 -3.31
C ILE A 111 21.23 -7.63 -2.42
N LEU A 112 20.89 -7.15 -1.22
CA LEU A 112 19.98 -7.81 -0.30
C LEU A 112 18.50 -7.48 -0.56
N ASP A 113 18.20 -6.58 -1.52
CA ASP A 113 16.83 -6.23 -1.86
C ASP A 113 16.08 -7.43 -2.47
N PRO A 114 14.82 -7.69 -2.06
CA PRO A 114 14.01 -8.74 -2.66
C PRO A 114 13.80 -8.51 -4.16
N ALA A 115 13.93 -9.58 -4.96
CA ALA A 115 13.85 -9.53 -6.43
C ALA A 115 12.60 -8.79 -6.98
N ALA A 116 11.45 -8.94 -6.33
CA ALA A 116 10.22 -8.23 -6.72
C ALA A 116 10.33 -6.71 -6.59
N ILE A 117 10.99 -6.23 -5.54
CA ILE A 117 11.22 -4.80 -5.29
C ILE A 117 12.30 -4.29 -6.25
N THR A 118 13.37 -5.07 -6.47
CA THR A 118 14.44 -4.77 -7.41
C THR A 118 13.93 -4.62 -8.85
N SER A 119 13.09 -5.55 -9.32
CA SER A 119 12.47 -5.47 -10.66
C SER A 119 11.59 -4.22 -10.80
N THR A 120 10.85 -3.87 -9.75
CA THR A 120 10.06 -2.64 -9.72
C THR A 120 10.97 -1.40 -9.80
N ALA A 121 12.07 -1.39 -9.06
CA ALA A 121 13.02 -0.27 -9.06
C ALA A 121 13.69 -0.08 -10.42
N ILE A 122 14.16 -1.16 -11.05
CA ILE A 122 14.74 -1.12 -12.41
C ILE A 122 13.73 -0.55 -13.42
N SER A 123 12.46 -0.93 -13.29
CA SER A 123 11.42 -0.41 -14.19
C SER A 123 11.15 1.08 -13.95
N LEU A 124 11.14 1.52 -12.69
CA LEU A 124 10.81 2.90 -12.32
C LEU A 124 12.00 3.87 -12.42
N SER A 125 13.24 3.38 -12.39
CA SER A 125 14.44 4.20 -12.63
C SER A 125 14.52 4.71 -14.08
N ALA A 126 13.74 4.11 -14.99
CA ALA A 126 13.75 4.45 -16.42
C ALA A 126 15.17 4.44 -16.99
N HIS A 127 15.65 5.57 -17.52
CA HIS A 127 17.00 5.70 -18.07
C HIS A 127 18.03 6.29 -17.08
N HIS A 128 17.70 6.40 -15.79
CA HIS A 128 18.63 6.93 -14.80
C HIS A 128 19.72 5.90 -14.47
N PRO A 129 20.97 6.34 -14.26
CA PRO A 129 22.05 5.44 -13.86
C PRO A 129 21.74 4.77 -12.53
N LEU A 130 21.96 3.45 -12.47
CA LEU A 130 21.76 2.66 -11.26
C LEU A 130 23.01 2.66 -10.40
N ASN A 131 22.80 2.75 -9.08
CA ASN A 131 23.82 2.61 -8.06
C ASN A 131 23.57 1.31 -7.28
N ILE A 132 24.44 0.32 -7.50
CA ILE A 132 24.33 -1.00 -6.86
C ILE A 132 25.24 -1.04 -5.63
N LEU A 133 24.64 -1.28 -4.47
CA LEU A 133 25.35 -1.40 -3.20
C LEU A 133 25.58 -2.88 -2.90
N GLY A 134 26.86 -3.28 -2.87
CA GLY A 134 27.28 -4.56 -2.32
C GLY A 134 27.78 -4.37 -0.90
N THR A 135 27.12 -4.95 0.10
CA THR A 135 27.73 -5.04 1.43
C THR A 135 28.88 -6.03 1.36
N LEU A 136 30.12 -5.54 1.36
CA LEU A 136 31.27 -6.37 1.72
C LEU A 136 31.06 -6.76 3.19
N SER A 137 30.71 -8.01 3.45
CA SER A 137 30.85 -8.56 4.80
C SER A 137 32.30 -8.29 5.23
N PRO A 138 32.54 -7.65 6.38
CA PRO A 138 33.90 -7.61 6.90
C PRO A 138 34.35 -9.06 7.05
N SER A 139 35.52 -9.36 6.50
CA SER A 139 36.20 -10.64 6.66
C SER A 139 36.30 -10.98 8.15
N PRO A 140 36.11 -12.26 8.54
CA PRO A 140 36.31 -12.68 9.93
C PRO A 140 37.75 -12.45 10.41
#